data_AF-A0A5N5LWL9-F1
#
_entry.id   AF-A0A5N5LWL9-F1
#
_cell.length_a   1.000
_cell.length_b   1.000
_cell.length_c   1.000
_cell.angle_alpha   90.00
_cell.angle_beta   90.00
_cell.angle_gamma   90.00
#
_symmetry.space_group_name_H-M   'P 1'
#
loop_
_entity.id
_entity.type
_entity.pdbx_description
1 polymer ?
#
loop_
_entity_poly.entity_id
_entity_poly.type
_entity_poly.pdbx_seq_one_letter_code
_entity_poly.pdbx_strand_id
1 'polypeptide(L)'
;MMENSGKTCSQTGACTSYSLNLGFSKYAFSSICCNSDLCNSGPLPAVDLRPNGEQCYYCVGNNCVGKLRCEGIEDRCITLTDVIDGTSVTLKGCASKNFCDTSSSRLRLSSMNITSREVSVKCCKGNLCNGAESVTLSFFLMLFFLLSCFLLH
;
A
#
# COMPACT_ATOMS: atom_id res chain seq x y z
N MET A 1 -13.11 12.83 -5.24
CA MET A 1 -13.20 11.35 -5.16
C MET A 1 -14.36 10.95 -6.04
N MET A 2 -14.17 10.00 -6.96
CA MET A 2 -15.25 9.49 -7.80
C MET A 2 -15.76 8.21 -7.15
N GLU A 3 -17.06 8.15 -6.88
CA GLU A 3 -17.70 7.00 -6.26
C GLU A 3 -18.57 6.29 -7.31
N ASN A 4 -18.41 4.97 -7.41
CA ASN A 4 -19.20 4.14 -8.32
C ASN A 4 -19.62 2.87 -7.58
N SER A 5 -20.88 2.46 -7.75
CA SER A 5 -21.41 1.26 -7.11
C SER A 5 -22.17 0.40 -8.12
N GLY A 6 -22.19 -0.91 -7.90
CA GLY A 6 -22.84 -1.87 -8.78
C GLY A 6 -23.20 -3.15 -8.03
N LYS A 7 -24.17 -3.88 -8.57
CA LYS A 7 -24.65 -5.16 -8.04
C LYS A 7 -24.45 -6.21 -9.12
N THR A 8 -23.86 -7.34 -8.77
CA THR A 8 -23.60 -8.44 -9.70
C THR A 8 -23.53 -9.77 -8.96
N CYS A 9 -23.58 -10.86 -9.73
CA CYS A 9 -23.25 -12.19 -9.24
C CYS A 9 -21.74 -12.43 -9.38
N SER A 10 -21.14 -13.16 -8.44
CA SER A 10 -19.72 -13.52 -8.50
C SER A 10 -19.45 -14.86 -7.83
N GLN A 11 -18.25 -15.41 -8.05
CA GLN A 11 -17.84 -16.65 -7.40
C GLN A 11 -17.54 -16.42 -5.90
N THR A 12 -17.73 -17.46 -5.10
CA THR A 12 -17.37 -17.47 -3.67
C THR A 12 -15.90 -17.10 -3.49
N GLY A 13 -15.60 -16.07 -2.69
CA GLY A 13 -14.24 -15.57 -2.46
C GLY A 13 -13.86 -14.31 -3.26
N ALA A 14 -14.68 -13.86 -4.21
CA ALA A 14 -14.42 -12.62 -4.96
C ALA A 14 -14.69 -11.34 -4.15
N CYS A 15 -15.46 -11.41 -3.07
CA CYS A 15 -15.71 -10.25 -2.21
C CYS A 15 -14.56 -10.00 -1.26
N THR A 16 -13.65 -9.13 -1.71
CA THR A 16 -12.53 -8.68 -0.91
C THR A 16 -12.41 -7.18 -1.04
N SER A 17 -12.61 -6.49 0.07
CA SER A 17 -12.35 -5.05 0.15
C SER A 17 -10.85 -4.79 0.19
N TYR A 18 -10.43 -3.73 -0.50
CA TYR A 18 -9.03 -3.30 -0.55
C TYR A 18 -8.93 -1.79 -0.65
N SER A 19 -7.82 -1.24 -0.15
CA SER A 19 -7.48 0.18 -0.30
C SER A 19 -6.02 0.33 -0.70
N LEU A 20 -5.75 1.35 -1.53
CA LEU A 20 -4.44 1.83 -1.93
C LEU A 20 -4.47 3.37 -1.88
N ASN A 21 -3.51 3.95 -1.17
CA ASN A 21 -3.35 5.40 -1.08
C ASN A 21 -1.89 5.78 -1.36
N LEU A 22 -1.64 6.43 -2.49
CA LEU A 22 -0.31 6.86 -2.95
C LEU A 22 -0.02 8.33 -2.60
N GLY A 23 -0.88 8.97 -1.81
CA GLY A 23 -0.77 10.38 -1.41
C GLY A 23 -1.31 11.36 -2.46
N PHE A 24 -1.05 11.14 -3.74
CA PHE A 24 -1.64 11.93 -4.84
C PHE A 24 -2.92 11.29 -5.42
N SER A 25 -3.08 9.98 -5.23
CA SER A 25 -4.25 9.22 -5.68
C SER A 25 -4.63 8.18 -4.63
N LYS A 26 -5.93 7.93 -4.50
CA LYS A 26 -6.48 6.93 -3.59
C LYS A 26 -7.54 6.10 -4.31
N TYR A 27 -7.44 4.80 -4.13
CA TYR A 27 -8.36 3.79 -4.66
C TYR A 27 -8.85 2.95 -3.50
N ALA A 28 -10.16 2.97 -3.26
CA ALA A 28 -10.78 2.14 -2.25
C ALA A 28 -11.93 1.36 -2.88
N PHE A 29 -11.95 0.06 -2.62
CA PHE A 29 -12.97 -0.86 -3.09
C PHE A 29 -13.57 -1.59 -1.89
N SER A 30 -14.90 -1.53 -1.79
CA SER A 30 -15.68 -2.18 -0.75
C SER A 30 -16.66 -3.15 -1.42
N SER A 31 -16.73 -4.39 -0.94
CA SER A 31 -17.67 -5.39 -1.46
C SER A 31 -18.23 -6.26 -0.34
N ILE A 32 -19.51 -6.62 -0.47
CA ILE A 32 -20.19 -7.62 0.36
C ILE A 32 -20.66 -8.74 -0.56
N CYS A 33 -20.46 -9.98 -0.12
CA CYS A 33 -21.05 -11.16 -0.74
C CYS A 33 -22.13 -11.75 0.17
N CYS A 34 -23.08 -12.41 -0.46
CA CYS A 34 -24.15 -13.14 0.19
C CYS A 34 -24.53 -14.33 -0.72
N ASN A 35 -25.24 -15.32 -0.16
CA ASN A 35 -25.38 -16.65 -0.77
C ASN A 35 -26.85 -17.07 -1.02
N SER A 36 -27.78 -16.13 -0.99
CA SER A 36 -29.18 -16.36 -1.33
C SER A 36 -29.61 -15.47 -2.50
N ASP A 37 -30.73 -15.79 -3.14
CA ASP A 37 -31.23 -15.00 -4.26
C ASP A 37 -31.52 -13.55 -3.82
N LEU A 38 -31.12 -12.59 -4.67
CA LEU A 38 -31.36 -11.14 -4.48
C LEU A 38 -30.89 -10.57 -3.14
N CYS A 39 -29.92 -11.21 -2.49
CA CYS A 39 -29.43 -10.84 -1.17
C CYS A 39 -28.62 -9.53 -1.13
N ASN A 40 -28.15 -9.04 -2.28
CA ASN A 40 -27.38 -7.81 -2.44
C ASN A 40 -28.28 -6.57 -2.59
N SER A 41 -29.48 -6.59 -1.99
CA SER A 41 -30.45 -5.49 -2.04
C SER A 41 -30.07 -4.32 -1.13
N GLY A 42 -29.32 -4.57 -0.06
CA GLY A 42 -28.89 -3.56 0.91
C GLY A 42 -27.82 -2.56 0.40
N PRO A 43 -27.55 -1.50 1.18
CA PRO A 43 -26.50 -0.54 0.86
C PRO A 43 -25.12 -1.19 1.03
N LEU A 44 -24.14 -0.74 0.24
CA LEU A 44 -22.74 -1.09 0.44
C LEU A 44 -22.21 -0.39 1.71
N PRO A 45 -21.24 -0.99 2.43
CA PRO A 45 -20.54 -0.29 3.50
C PRO A 45 -19.78 0.89 2.92
N ALA A 46 -19.96 2.05 3.52
CA ALA A 46 -19.10 3.20 3.25
C ALA A 46 -17.64 2.82 3.53
N VAL A 47 -16.74 3.31 2.68
CA VAL A 47 -15.29 3.19 2.92
C VAL A 47 -14.94 4.08 4.11
N ASP A 48 -14.26 3.51 5.11
CA ASP A 48 -13.72 4.30 6.21
C ASP A 48 -12.49 5.09 5.75
N LEU A 49 -12.58 6.42 5.84
CA LEU A 49 -11.52 7.36 5.48
C LEU A 49 -10.85 7.98 6.71
N ARG A 50 -11.20 7.53 7.92
CA ARG A 50 -10.59 8.06 9.13
C ARG A 50 -9.16 7.55 9.27
N PRO A 51 -8.22 8.38 9.76
CA PRO A 51 -6.86 7.93 10.06
C PRO A 51 -6.87 6.74 11.03
N ASN A 52 -6.11 5.70 10.72
CA ASN A 52 -6.08 4.46 11.51
C ASN A 52 -4.85 4.37 12.45
N GLY A 53 -4.00 5.40 12.46
CA GLY A 53 -2.81 5.48 13.31
C GLY A 53 -1.52 4.98 12.65
N GLU A 54 -1.58 4.27 11.52
CA GLU A 54 -0.41 3.90 10.74
C GLU A 54 0.05 5.06 9.85
N GLN A 55 1.36 5.13 9.62
CA GLN A 55 1.99 6.11 8.75
C GLN A 55 2.95 5.43 7.79
N CYS A 56 2.99 5.89 6.55
CA CYS A 56 3.90 5.39 5.53
C CYS A 56 4.54 6.53 4.75
N TYR A 57 5.71 6.27 4.16
CA TYR A 57 6.27 7.21 3.20
C TYR A 57 5.45 7.22 1.90
N TYR A 58 5.37 8.36 1.23
CA TYR A 58 4.83 8.54 -0.12
C TYR A 58 5.76 9.43 -0.95
N CYS A 59 5.56 9.45 -2.27
CA CYS A 59 6.42 10.19 -3.19
C CYS A 59 5.71 11.40 -3.82
N VAL A 60 6.45 12.49 -3.98
CA VAL A 60 6.10 13.65 -4.81
C VAL A 60 7.18 13.77 -5.89
N GLY A 61 6.84 13.38 -7.12
CA GLY A 61 7.84 13.13 -8.16
C GLY A 61 8.83 12.07 -7.68
N ASN A 62 10.13 12.36 -7.78
CA ASN A 62 11.20 11.46 -7.32
C ASN A 62 11.50 11.57 -5.81
N ASN A 63 10.86 12.50 -5.10
CA ASN A 63 11.10 12.72 -3.68
C ASN A 63 10.15 11.87 -2.82
N CYS A 64 10.68 10.84 -2.17
CA CYS A 64 9.90 9.85 -1.40
C CYS A 64 10.00 10.00 0.12
N VAL A 65 10.19 11.23 0.62
CA VAL A 65 10.30 11.51 2.07
C VAL A 65 8.99 11.98 2.71
N GLY A 66 7.95 12.21 1.91
CA GLY A 66 6.64 12.64 2.40
C GLY A 66 6.02 11.59 3.31
N LYS A 67 5.31 12.00 4.35
CA LYS A 67 4.61 11.09 5.28
C LYS A 67 3.11 11.16 5.05
N LEU A 68 2.49 10.00 4.87
CA LEU A 68 1.07 9.81 4.67
C LEU A 68 0.47 9.14 5.92
N ARG A 69 -0.65 9.66 6.42
CA ARG A 69 -1.45 8.99 7.45
C ARG A 69 -2.37 8.00 6.74
N CYS A 70 -2.28 6.73 7.11
CA CYS A 70 -3.11 5.69 6.52
C CYS A 70 -4.53 5.76 7.08
N GLU A 71 -5.49 5.32 6.28
CA GLU A 71 -6.92 5.46 6.57
C GLU A 71 -7.64 4.11 6.53
N GLY A 72 -8.66 3.96 7.38
CA GLY A 72 -9.52 2.77 7.40
C GLY A 72 -8.72 1.46 7.47
N ILE A 73 -8.88 0.61 6.46
CA ILE A 73 -8.29 -0.74 6.39
C ILE A 73 -6.82 -0.77 5.90
N GLU A 74 -6.19 0.38 5.69
CA GLU A 74 -4.81 0.47 5.20
C GLU A 74 -3.79 0.12 6.31
N ASP A 75 -3.49 -1.16 6.48
CA ASP A 75 -2.66 -1.71 7.57
C ASP A 75 -1.21 -2.01 7.17
N ARG A 76 -0.78 -1.62 5.96
CA ARG A 76 0.56 -1.85 5.42
C ARG A 76 1.09 -0.64 4.68
N CYS A 77 2.41 -0.50 4.67
CA CYS A 77 3.08 0.38 3.73
C CYS A 77 3.40 -0.38 2.45
N ILE A 78 3.32 0.32 1.31
CA ILE A 78 3.63 -0.21 -0.01
C ILE A 78 4.77 0.58 -0.66
N THR A 79 5.60 -0.13 -1.44
CA THR A 79 6.54 0.41 -2.42
C THR A 79 6.29 -0.28 -3.75
N LEU A 80 6.06 0.51 -4.79
CA LEU A 80 5.92 0.08 -6.17
C LEU A 80 7.16 0.55 -6.93
N THR A 81 7.76 -0.33 -7.72
CA THR A 81 8.84 0.03 -8.63
C THR A 81 8.48 -0.48 -10.01
N ASP A 82 8.40 0.45 -10.97
CA ASP A 82 8.07 0.20 -12.37
C ASP A 82 9.20 0.72 -13.27
N VAL A 83 9.31 0.20 -14.48
CA VAL A 83 10.29 0.66 -15.48
C VAL A 83 9.52 1.16 -16.70
N ILE A 84 9.55 2.47 -16.91
CA ILE A 84 8.87 3.14 -18.02
C ILE A 84 9.95 3.78 -18.89
N ASP A 85 10.00 3.39 -20.17
CA ASP A 85 11.00 3.87 -21.14
C ASP A 85 12.45 3.79 -20.63
N GLY A 86 12.79 2.70 -19.93
CA GLY A 86 14.11 2.47 -19.34
C GLY A 86 14.40 3.25 -18.05
N THR A 87 13.48 4.09 -17.59
CA THR A 87 13.59 4.84 -16.34
C THR A 87 12.82 4.14 -15.22
N SER A 88 13.50 3.87 -14.10
CA SER A 88 12.83 3.31 -12.93
C SER A 88 12.05 4.38 -12.17
N VAL A 89 10.75 4.15 -11.99
CA VAL A 89 9.84 5.01 -11.23
C VAL A 89 9.46 4.30 -9.94
N THR A 90 9.56 5.00 -8.82
CA THR A 90 9.16 4.48 -7.51
C THR A 90 7.98 5.26 -6.94
N LEU A 91 6.95 4.52 -6.53
CA LEU A 91 5.81 5.06 -5.80
C LEU A 91 5.75 4.41 -4.42
N LYS A 92 5.25 5.15 -3.44
CA LYS A 92 5.08 4.68 -2.06
C LYS A 92 3.76 5.17 -1.49
N GLY A 93 3.26 4.47 -0.47
CA GLY A 93 2.07 4.90 0.23
C GLY A 93 1.55 3.87 1.22
N CYS A 94 0.25 3.95 1.50
CA CYS A 94 -0.49 3.04 2.36
C CYS A 94 -1.29 2.04 1.51
N ALA A 95 -1.45 0.81 2.00
CA ALA A 95 -2.24 -0.22 1.36
C ALA A 95 -2.86 -1.15 2.40
N SER A 96 -4.01 -1.73 2.06
CA SER A 96 -4.58 -2.83 2.85
C SER A 96 -3.83 -4.14 2.61
N LYS A 97 -3.84 -5.06 3.58
CA LYS A 97 -3.31 -6.42 3.44
C LYS A 97 -3.78 -7.12 2.18
N ASN A 98 -5.09 -7.08 1.91
CA ASN A 98 -5.67 -7.71 0.74
C ASN A 98 -5.16 -7.10 -0.56
N PHE A 99 -4.84 -5.80 -0.57
CA PHE A 99 -4.19 -5.16 -1.73
C PHE A 99 -2.79 -5.72 -1.95
N CYS A 100 -2.04 -5.94 -0.87
CA CYS A 100 -0.64 -6.38 -0.90
C CYS A 100 -0.43 -7.86 -1.29
N ASP A 101 -1.48 -8.65 -1.44
CA ASP A 101 -1.36 -10.02 -1.95
C ASP A 101 -0.86 -9.97 -3.41
N THR A 102 0.40 -10.36 -3.64
CA THR A 102 1.19 -10.04 -4.84
C THR A 102 0.54 -10.37 -6.18
N SER A 103 -0.18 -11.49 -6.28
CA SER A 103 -0.89 -11.88 -7.51
C SER A 103 -2.05 -10.93 -7.83
N SER A 104 -2.78 -10.51 -6.80
CA SER A 104 -3.90 -9.59 -6.91
C SER A 104 -3.48 -8.13 -7.08
N SER A 105 -2.37 -7.73 -6.46
CA SER A 105 -1.85 -6.36 -6.53
C SER A 105 -1.50 -5.96 -7.96
N ARG A 106 -0.78 -6.82 -8.69
CA ARG A 106 -0.40 -6.58 -10.10
C ARG A 106 -1.61 -6.44 -11.02
N LEU A 107 -2.59 -7.33 -10.88
CA LEU A 107 -3.83 -7.27 -11.67
C LEU A 107 -4.61 -5.98 -11.38
N ARG A 108 -4.71 -5.59 -10.10
CA ARG A 108 -5.38 -4.35 -9.69
C ARG A 108 -4.66 -3.11 -10.18
N LEU A 109 -3.33 -3.02 -10.04
CA LEU A 109 -2.52 -1.90 -10.52
C LEU A 109 -2.67 -1.69 -12.03
N SER A 110 -2.66 -2.79 -12.79
CA SER A 110 -2.92 -2.78 -14.23
C SER A 110 -4.33 -2.28 -14.55
N SER A 111 -5.37 -2.79 -13.85
CA SER A 111 -6.75 -2.32 -14.04
C SER A 111 -6.98 -0.83 -13.68
N MET A 112 -6.13 -0.28 -12.81
CA MET A 112 -6.15 1.13 -12.41
C MET A 112 -5.28 2.03 -13.30
N ASN A 113 -4.56 1.47 -14.28
CA ASN A 113 -3.57 2.14 -15.11
C ASN A 113 -2.48 2.88 -14.30
N ILE A 114 -2.06 2.32 -13.16
CA ILE A 114 -1.03 2.93 -12.30
C ILE A 114 0.38 2.56 -12.78
N THR A 115 0.58 1.32 -13.24
CA THR A 115 1.88 0.78 -13.64
C THR A 115 1.77 -0.09 -14.89
N SER A 116 2.91 -0.35 -15.52
CA SER A 116 3.09 -1.33 -16.60
C SER A 116 2.96 -2.78 -16.10
N ARG A 117 3.13 -3.76 -17.02
CA ARG A 117 3.11 -5.19 -16.70
C ARG A 117 4.27 -5.63 -15.79
N GLU A 118 5.39 -4.91 -15.78
CA GLU A 118 6.60 -5.27 -15.02
C GLU A 118 6.75 -4.43 -13.74
N VAL A 119 5.76 -4.54 -12.85
CA VAL A 119 5.80 -3.86 -11.54
C VAL A 119 6.31 -4.79 -10.43
N SER A 120 7.29 -4.30 -9.68
CA SER A 120 7.71 -4.85 -8.41
C SER A 120 6.87 -4.24 -7.29
N VAL A 121 6.22 -5.10 -6.50
CA VAL A 121 5.38 -4.70 -5.37
C VAL A 121 5.99 -5.23 -4.09
N LYS A 122 6.32 -4.34 -3.16
CA LYS A 122 6.78 -4.68 -1.81
C LYS A 122 5.85 -4.07 -0.79
N CYS A 123 5.40 -4.87 0.17
CA CYS A 123 4.64 -4.39 1.31
C CYS A 123 5.29 -4.79 2.63
N CYS A 124 5.17 -3.94 3.63
CA CYS A 124 5.66 -4.18 4.98
C CYS A 124 4.63 -3.69 6.01
N LYS A 125 4.73 -4.18 7.24
CA LYS A 125 3.86 -3.79 8.35
C LYS A 125 4.66 -2.93 9.35
N GLY A 126 4.00 -1.90 9.87
CA GLY A 126 4.56 -0.99 10.87
C GLY A 126 4.88 0.39 10.29
N ASN A 127 4.85 1.38 11.17
CA ASN A 127 5.05 2.77 10.82
C ASN A 127 6.34 3.01 10.05
N LEU A 128 6.22 3.67 8.90
CA LEU A 128 7.31 4.16 8.05
C LEU A 128 8.25 3.04 7.58
N CYS A 129 7.81 1.77 7.60
CA CYS A 129 8.64 0.61 7.26
C CYS A 129 9.09 0.61 5.78
N ASN A 130 8.41 1.37 4.92
CA ASN A 130 8.78 1.54 3.52
C ASN A 130 9.84 2.63 3.29
N GLY A 131 10.61 2.99 4.34
CA GLY A 131 11.79 3.84 4.25
C GLY A 131 13.00 3.13 3.61
N ALA A 132 14.09 3.86 3.40
CA ALA A 132 15.34 3.25 2.94
C ALA A 132 16.00 2.45 4.09
N GLU A 133 16.16 1.14 3.94
CA GLU A 133 16.73 0.24 4.95
C GLU A 133 18.23 0.46 5.23
N SER A 134 18.97 1.21 4.40
CA SER A 134 20.44 1.19 4.41
C SER A 134 21.13 2.04 5.50
N VAL A 135 20.44 3.04 6.05
CA VAL A 135 21.10 4.03 6.94
C VAL A 135 21.16 3.55 8.38
N THR A 136 20.14 2.84 8.86
CA THR A 136 20.05 2.41 10.27
C THR A 136 21.07 1.33 10.62
N LEU A 137 21.21 0.30 9.77
CA LEU A 137 22.17 -0.79 10.01
C LEU A 137 23.61 -0.28 10.00
N SER A 138 23.95 0.56 9.02
CA SER A 138 25.26 1.19 8.88
C SER A 138 25.57 2.08 10.09
N PHE A 139 24.59 2.85 10.57
CA PHE A 139 24.73 3.69 11.76
C PHE A 139 24.93 2.87 13.04
N PHE A 140 24.17 1.79 13.24
CA PHE A 140 24.35 0.91 14.41
C PHE A 140 25.72 0.22 14.42
N LEU A 141 26.19 -0.24 13.26
CA LEU A 141 27.53 -0.82 13.13
C LEU A 141 28.62 0.22 13.40
N MET A 142 28.49 1.43 12.84
CA MET A 142 29.42 2.54 13.09
C MET A 142 29.46 2.94 14.57
N LEU A 143 28.30 3.02 15.23
CA LEU A 143 28.20 3.35 16.66
C LEU A 143 28.85 2.27 17.53
N PHE A 144 28.63 0.99 17.19
CA PHE A 144 29.26 -0.14 17.88
C PHE A 144 30.79 -0.13 17.75
N PHE A 145 31.32 0.16 16.56
CA PHE A 145 32.77 0.32 16.35
C PHE A 145 33.35 1.52 17.13
N LEU A 146 32.64 2.65 17.18
CA LEU A 146 33.05 3.81 17.98
C LEU A 146 33.12 3.49 19.48
N LEU A 147 32.05 2.91 20.04
CA LEU A 147 31.98 2.54 21.46
C LEU A 147 33.05 1.52 21.86
N SER A 148 33.36 0.55 20.99
CA SER A 148 34.43 -0.42 21.25
C SER A 148 35.82 0.23 21.24
N CYS A 149 36.10 1.19 20.37
CA CYS A 149 37.35 1.96 20.42
C CYS A 149 37.53 2.78 21.71
N PHE A 150 36.46 3.32 22.27
CA PHE A 150 36.51 4.08 23.53
C PHE A 150 36.67 3.21 24.79
N LEU A 151 36.27 1.93 24.73
CA LEU A 151 36.36 0.99 25.86
C LEU A 151 37.67 0.17 25.87
N LEU A 152 38.42 0.20 24.76
CA LEU A 152 39.71 -0.48 24.59
C LEU A 152 40.93 0.45 24.78
N HIS A 153 40.69 1.69 25.21
CA HIS A 153 41.70 2.69 25.58
C HIS A 153 41.51 3.09 27.05
#